data_AF-N8WYX7-F1
#
_entry.id   AF-N8WYX7-F1
#
_cell.length_a   1.000
_cell.length_b   1.000
_cell.length_c   1.000
_cell.angle_alpha   90.00
_cell.angle_beta   90.00
_cell.angle_gamma   90.00
#
_symmetry.space_group_name_H-M   'P 1'
#
loop_
_entity.id
_entity.type
_entity.pdbx_description
1 polymer ?
#
loop_
_entity_poly.entity_id
_entity_poly.type
_entity_poly.pdbx_seq_one_letter_code
_entity_poly.pdbx_strand_id
1 'polypeptide(L)'
;MKNKFLLCISLIFLIGCDEKPSTLTESKPVKPETPQSTQTKAEPIEITAHPEPDHLVNNPTLLPQGYLVDTTYLKKPLLIDFDGDGKLDAFQVLKNPNKKGMKYLFEFRISNSDKVYYYQNNEEGDDLDIFAKFEVAPKTNIYVDEEYRFGENGDILANEQIDPKHYLKFKGDGVSVNVLEETCAASAFFLTDDKIKRIYLC
;
A
#
# COMPACT_ATOMS: atom_id res chain seq x y z
N MET A 1 23.01 -2.94 -53.88
CA MET A 1 21.58 -2.73 -54.15
C MET A 1 21.13 -1.46 -53.45
N LYS A 2 20.47 -0.56 -54.18
CA LYS A 2 19.97 0.73 -53.70
C LYS A 2 18.65 0.52 -52.96
N ASN A 3 18.45 1.18 -51.82
CA ASN A 3 17.12 1.63 -51.41
C ASN A 3 17.23 2.96 -50.65
N LYS A 4 16.45 3.93 -51.12
CA LYS A 4 16.33 5.30 -50.61
C LYS A 4 14.99 5.43 -49.91
N PHE A 5 14.94 6.07 -48.74
CA PHE A 5 13.76 6.75 -48.18
C PHE A 5 14.31 7.64 -47.05
N LEU A 6 14.70 8.89 -47.31
CA LEU A 6 13.90 10.13 -47.34
C LEU A 6 13.11 10.35 -46.04
N LEU A 7 13.73 11.05 -45.09
CA LEU A 7 13.13 11.57 -43.87
C LEU A 7 13.39 13.09 -43.83
N CYS A 8 12.34 13.89 -43.98
CA CYS A 8 12.30 15.30 -43.59
C CYS A 8 10.83 15.71 -43.45
N ILE A 9 10.44 16.25 -42.30
CA ILE A 9 9.85 17.59 -42.16
C ILE A 9 9.90 17.93 -40.67
N SER A 10 10.52 19.07 -40.40
CA SER A 10 10.55 19.79 -39.13
C SER A 10 9.58 20.98 -39.23
N LEU A 11 9.04 21.43 -38.10
CA LEU A 11 8.66 22.82 -37.72
C LEU A 11 7.88 22.72 -36.39
N ILE A 12 8.45 23.03 -35.22
CA ILE A 12 8.64 24.37 -34.59
C ILE A 12 7.37 25.23 -34.59
N PHE A 13 6.81 25.50 -33.40
CA PHE A 13 6.49 26.86 -32.94
C PHE A 13 6.64 27.00 -31.42
N LEU A 14 7.46 27.99 -31.04
CA LEU A 14 7.61 28.61 -29.73
C LEU A 14 6.36 29.42 -29.39
N ILE A 15 6.13 29.69 -28.10
CA ILE A 15 6.06 31.03 -27.49
C ILE A 15 6.08 30.86 -25.96
N GLY A 16 7.04 31.54 -25.32
CA GLY A 16 7.15 31.71 -23.87
C GLY A 16 6.65 33.08 -23.40
N CYS A 17 7.25 33.54 -22.29
CA CYS A 17 7.10 34.81 -21.56
C CYS A 17 5.97 34.82 -20.50
N ASP A 18 6.14 35.34 -19.28
CA ASP A 18 7.31 35.83 -18.54
C ASP A 18 6.89 36.00 -17.05
N GLU A 19 7.87 36.06 -16.16
CA GLU A 19 7.73 36.32 -14.72
C GLU A 19 7.30 37.78 -14.39
N LYS A 20 6.44 37.94 -13.35
CA LYS A 20 6.37 38.96 -12.23
C LYS A 20 6.60 40.48 -12.51
N PRO A 21 6.44 41.41 -11.53
CA PRO A 21 5.62 41.44 -10.30
C PRO A 21 4.83 42.78 -10.07
N SER A 22 4.03 42.81 -9.00
CA SER A 22 3.71 43.91 -8.07
C SER A 22 3.36 45.32 -8.59
N THR A 23 2.20 45.86 -8.18
CA THR A 23 2.18 47.01 -7.24
C THR A 23 0.82 47.23 -6.58
N LEU A 24 0.91 47.63 -5.30
CA LEU A 24 -0.13 48.17 -4.43
C LEU A 24 -0.76 49.45 -4.99
N THR A 25 -2.04 49.69 -4.69
CA THR A 25 -2.48 51.06 -4.36
C THR A 25 -3.62 51.01 -3.34
N GLU A 26 -3.30 51.56 -2.17
CA GLU A 26 -4.14 51.94 -1.06
C GLU A 26 -5.02 53.15 -1.43
N SER A 27 -6.30 53.15 -1.04
CA SER A 27 -7.00 54.37 -0.64
C SER A 27 -8.25 54.06 0.18
N LYS A 28 -8.17 54.43 1.46
CA LYS A 28 -9.29 54.72 2.37
C LYS A 28 -9.41 56.26 2.43
N PRO A 29 -10.33 56.90 3.19
CA PRO A 29 -11.69 56.53 3.65
C PRO A 29 -12.73 57.63 3.35
N VAL A 30 -14.04 57.34 3.37
CA VAL A 30 -15.05 58.28 3.93
C VAL A 30 -16.17 57.49 4.62
N LYS A 31 -16.50 57.90 5.84
CA LYS A 31 -17.54 57.40 6.76
C LYS A 31 -18.85 58.19 6.54
N PRO A 32 -20.04 57.60 6.73
CA PRO A 32 -20.90 58.03 7.85
C PRO A 32 -21.67 56.86 8.48
N GLU A 33 -21.59 56.70 9.80
CA GLU A 33 -22.65 56.97 10.80
C GLU A 33 -23.56 55.75 11.10
N THR A 34 -23.66 55.49 12.40
CA THR A 34 -24.21 54.31 13.10
C THR A 34 -25.74 54.27 13.03
N PRO A 35 -26.37 53.11 13.26
CA PRO A 35 -26.82 52.83 14.63
C PRO A 35 -26.51 51.40 15.11
N GLN A 36 -26.15 51.31 16.39
CA GLN A 36 -26.01 50.06 17.13
C GLN A 36 -27.34 49.30 17.11
N SER A 37 -27.28 48.05 16.66
CA SER A 37 -28.27 47.03 17.03
C SER A 37 -27.53 45.91 17.74
N THR A 38 -27.93 45.68 18.98
CA THR A 38 -27.44 44.63 19.87
C THR A 38 -27.93 43.28 19.32
N GLN A 39 -27.04 42.48 18.74
CA GLN A 39 -27.32 41.07 18.48
C GLN A 39 -26.22 40.21 19.11
N THR A 40 -26.65 39.47 20.13
CA THR A 40 -25.95 38.38 20.78
C THR A 40 -25.36 37.44 19.72
N LYS A 41 -24.04 37.43 19.61
CA LYS A 41 -23.28 36.48 18.79
C LYS A 41 -23.47 35.09 19.41
N ALA A 42 -24.31 34.26 18.80
CA ALA A 42 -24.26 32.83 19.05
C ALA A 42 -22.88 32.35 18.58
N GLU A 43 -22.10 31.78 19.50
CA GLU A 43 -20.87 31.09 19.13
C GLU A 43 -21.22 29.99 18.13
N PRO A 44 -20.54 29.92 16.97
CA PRO A 44 -20.63 28.75 16.13
C PRO A 44 -20.10 27.58 16.94
N ILE A 45 -20.94 26.58 17.17
CA ILE A 45 -20.47 25.27 17.62
C ILE A 45 -19.56 24.79 16.50
N GLU A 46 -18.25 24.89 16.73
CA GLU A 46 -17.23 24.31 15.89
C GLU A 46 -17.41 22.80 16.00
N ILE A 47 -18.22 22.25 15.09
CA ILE A 47 -18.24 20.81 14.84
C ILE A 47 -16.85 20.52 14.31
N THR A 48 -15.97 20.10 15.22
CA THR A 48 -14.64 19.60 14.89
C THR A 48 -14.87 18.48 13.90
N ALA A 49 -14.56 18.73 12.64
CA ALA A 49 -14.54 17.70 11.63
C ALA A 49 -13.65 16.58 12.18
N HIS A 50 -14.25 15.43 12.47
CA HIS A 50 -13.47 14.23 12.66
C HIS A 50 -12.62 14.09 11.40
N PRO A 51 -11.28 13.94 11.52
CA PRO A 51 -10.46 13.68 10.35
C PRO A 51 -11.10 12.49 9.63
N GLU A 52 -11.46 12.72 8.38
CA GLU A 52 -11.92 11.66 7.49
C GLU A 52 -10.90 10.53 7.64
N PRO A 53 -11.32 9.30 7.98
CA PRO A 53 -10.35 8.25 8.15
C PRO A 53 -9.64 8.11 6.80
N ASP A 54 -8.32 7.98 6.83
CA ASP A 54 -7.47 7.76 5.67
C ASP A 54 -7.77 6.34 5.10
N HIS A 55 -9.03 6.08 4.75
CA HIS A 55 -9.54 4.88 4.12
C HIS A 55 -9.07 4.93 2.67
N LEU A 56 -7.78 4.63 2.46
CA LEU A 56 -7.13 4.64 1.16
C LEU A 56 -7.83 3.74 0.12
N VAL A 57 -8.63 2.77 0.58
CA VAL A 57 -9.53 1.98 -0.26
C VAL A 57 -10.96 2.03 0.29
N ASN A 58 -11.94 2.13 -0.61
CA ASN A 58 -13.36 2.10 -0.28
C ASN A 58 -13.78 0.69 0.18
N ASN A 59 -13.54 0.36 1.44
CA ASN A 59 -13.90 -0.90 2.07
C ASN A 59 -14.49 -0.62 3.47
N PRO A 60 -15.80 -0.86 3.70
CA PRO A 60 -16.48 -0.42 4.91
C PRO A 60 -16.27 -1.35 6.12
N THR A 61 -15.55 -2.47 5.96
CA THR A 61 -15.42 -3.49 7.01
C THR A 61 -14.63 -2.95 8.20
N LEU A 62 -15.21 -3.02 9.40
CA LEU A 62 -14.55 -2.58 10.63
C LEU A 62 -13.33 -3.45 10.95
N LEU A 63 -12.36 -2.89 11.67
CA LEU A 63 -11.25 -3.68 12.21
C LEU A 63 -11.76 -4.75 13.20
N PRO A 64 -11.08 -5.91 13.30
CA PRO A 64 -11.40 -6.89 14.33
C PRO A 64 -11.30 -6.30 15.74
N GLN A 65 -12.18 -6.73 16.64
CA GLN A 65 -12.26 -6.18 18.01
C GLN A 65 -10.90 -6.22 18.73
N GLY A 66 -10.47 -5.06 19.23
CA GLY A 66 -9.22 -4.91 19.99
C GLY A 66 -7.95 -4.85 19.16
N TYR A 67 -8.04 -5.00 17.83
CA TYR A 67 -6.93 -4.75 16.93
C TYR A 67 -6.84 -3.27 16.56
N LEU A 68 -5.62 -2.79 16.45
CA LEU A 68 -5.27 -1.45 15.98
C LEU A 68 -4.30 -1.59 14.81
N VAL A 69 -4.28 -0.61 13.91
CA VAL A 69 -3.26 -0.53 12.86
C VAL A 69 -1.90 -0.32 13.52
N ASP A 70 -0.96 -1.21 13.23
CA ASP A 70 0.43 -1.09 13.67
C ASP A 70 1.24 -0.33 12.61
N THR A 71 1.64 0.90 12.97
CA THR A 71 2.42 1.78 12.10
C THR A 71 3.91 1.78 12.46
N THR A 72 4.42 0.78 13.19
CA THR A 72 5.82 0.72 13.61
C THR A 72 6.75 0.71 12.40
N TYR A 73 6.53 -0.24 11.48
CA TYR A 73 7.34 -0.45 10.29
C TYR A 73 6.64 -0.08 8.97
N LEU A 74 5.30 -0.06 8.96
CA LEU A 74 4.51 0.34 7.80
C LEU A 74 3.67 1.57 8.15
N LYS A 75 4.15 2.77 7.79
CA LYS A 75 3.52 4.05 8.19
C LYS A 75 2.16 4.29 7.55
N LYS A 76 1.95 3.74 6.36
CA LYS A 76 0.70 3.80 5.59
C LYS A 76 0.45 2.45 4.95
N PRO A 77 -0.80 2.05 4.71
CA PRO A 77 -1.11 0.84 3.98
C PRO A 77 -0.32 0.73 2.66
N LEU A 78 0.14 -0.48 2.36
CA LEU A 78 0.77 -0.79 1.08
C LEU A 78 -0.33 -1.07 0.04
N LEU A 79 -0.29 -0.38 -1.09
CA LEU A 79 -1.29 -0.53 -2.15
C LEU A 79 -0.82 -1.55 -3.19
N ILE A 80 -1.68 -2.53 -3.49
CA ILE A 80 -1.38 -3.68 -4.36
C ILE A 80 -2.63 -4.13 -5.11
N ASP A 81 -2.51 -4.74 -6.29
CA ASP A 81 -3.63 -5.41 -7.00
C ASP A 81 -3.77 -6.84 -6.46
N PHE A 82 -4.33 -7.04 -5.26
CA PHE A 82 -4.22 -8.31 -4.51
C PHE A 82 -5.10 -9.42 -5.11
N ASP A 83 -6.31 -9.08 -5.59
CA ASP A 83 -7.21 -10.03 -6.22
C ASP A 83 -7.04 -10.14 -7.75
N GLY A 84 -6.27 -9.25 -8.35
CA GLY A 84 -5.94 -9.27 -9.77
C GLY A 84 -6.98 -8.58 -10.66
N ASP A 85 -7.91 -7.81 -10.11
CA ASP A 85 -8.94 -7.09 -10.87
C ASP A 85 -8.43 -5.78 -11.50
N GLY A 86 -7.19 -5.39 -11.22
CA GLY A 86 -6.53 -4.20 -11.75
C GLY A 86 -6.81 -2.92 -10.95
N LYS A 87 -7.52 -3.00 -9.82
CA LYS A 87 -7.67 -1.91 -8.85
C LYS A 87 -6.71 -2.11 -7.68
N LEU A 88 -6.36 -1.02 -7.02
CA LEU A 88 -5.49 -1.08 -5.85
C LEU A 88 -6.30 -1.40 -4.59
N ASP A 89 -5.93 -2.51 -3.98
CA ASP A 89 -6.31 -2.98 -2.66
C ASP A 89 -5.30 -2.49 -1.61
N ALA A 90 -5.62 -2.68 -0.33
CA ALA A 90 -4.76 -2.22 0.77
C ALA A 90 -4.27 -3.39 1.64
N PHE A 91 -2.97 -3.44 1.86
CA PHE A 91 -2.34 -4.25 2.89
C PHE A 91 -1.95 -3.39 4.10
N GLN A 92 -2.19 -3.88 5.31
CA GLN A 92 -1.68 -3.28 6.54
C GLN A 92 -1.41 -4.31 7.64
N VAL A 93 -0.60 -3.91 8.62
CA VAL A 93 -0.31 -4.73 9.80
C VAL A 93 -1.23 -4.30 10.94
N LEU A 94 -1.85 -5.26 11.60
CA LEU A 94 -2.66 -5.03 12.79
C LEU A 94 -2.01 -5.68 14.01
N LYS A 95 -2.22 -5.07 15.18
CA LYS A 95 -1.78 -5.58 16.47
C LYS A 95 -2.88 -5.47 17.51
N ASN A 96 -3.07 -6.53 18.29
CA ASN A 96 -3.90 -6.50 19.50
C ASN A 96 -3.01 -6.55 20.76
N PRO A 97 -2.76 -5.41 21.43
CA PRO A 97 -1.86 -5.37 22.58
C PRO A 97 -2.38 -6.13 23.80
N ASN A 98 -3.69 -6.37 23.87
CA ASN A 98 -4.36 -7.03 24.99
C ASN A 98 -4.54 -8.54 24.79
N LYS A 99 -4.27 -9.05 23.59
CA LYS A 99 -4.35 -10.49 23.27
C LYS A 99 -3.14 -11.23 23.86
N LYS A 100 -3.38 -12.43 24.39
CA LYS A 100 -2.32 -13.38 24.79
C LYS A 100 -1.93 -14.25 23.59
N GLY A 101 -0.68 -14.70 23.53
CA GLY A 101 -0.16 -15.46 22.38
C GLY A 101 0.01 -14.54 21.16
N MET A 102 -0.47 -14.98 20.00
CA MET A 102 -0.37 -14.25 18.72
C MET A 102 -1.18 -12.95 18.71
N LYS A 103 -0.49 -11.82 18.70
CA LYS A 103 -1.03 -10.46 18.72
C LYS A 103 -1.14 -9.85 17.33
N TYR A 104 -0.37 -10.30 16.35
CA TYR A 104 -0.33 -9.65 15.04
C TYR A 104 -1.22 -10.34 14.01
N LEU A 105 -1.75 -9.53 13.09
CA LEU A 105 -2.42 -9.98 11.87
C LEU A 105 -1.91 -9.15 10.70
N PHE A 106 -1.76 -9.79 9.56
CA PHE A 106 -1.71 -9.09 8.28
C PHE A 106 -3.12 -9.00 7.72
N GLU A 107 -3.55 -7.79 7.37
CA GLU A 107 -4.87 -7.50 6.83
C GLU A 107 -4.75 -7.07 5.37
N PHE A 108 -5.57 -7.66 4.51
CA PHE A 108 -5.68 -7.36 3.09
C PHE A 108 -7.13 -6.98 2.78
N ARG A 109 -7.38 -5.73 2.39
CA ARG A 109 -8.72 -5.18 2.11
C ARG A 109 -8.92 -5.02 0.62
N ILE A 110 -9.94 -5.70 0.09
CA ILE A 110 -10.29 -5.58 -1.33
C ILE A 110 -11.08 -4.30 -1.56
N SER A 111 -10.62 -3.49 -2.50
CA SER A 111 -11.19 -2.20 -2.84
C SER A 111 -12.61 -2.34 -3.40
N ASN A 112 -13.48 -1.38 -3.07
CA ASN A 112 -14.88 -1.34 -3.54
C ASN A 112 -15.70 -2.60 -3.18
N SER A 113 -15.36 -3.25 -2.06
CA SER A 113 -16.09 -4.39 -1.51
C SER A 113 -16.00 -4.39 0.02
N ASP A 114 -16.74 -5.27 0.67
CA ASP A 114 -16.62 -5.57 2.09
C ASP A 114 -15.63 -6.71 2.39
N LYS A 115 -14.98 -7.28 1.37
CA LYS A 115 -14.07 -8.41 1.53
C LYS A 115 -12.78 -7.99 2.20
N VAL A 116 -12.40 -8.73 3.24
CA VAL A 116 -11.13 -8.59 3.94
C VAL A 116 -10.57 -9.97 4.21
N TYR A 117 -9.27 -10.14 3.96
CA TYR A 117 -8.53 -11.35 4.29
C TYR A 117 -7.54 -11.07 5.41
N TYR A 118 -7.43 -12.01 6.33
CA TYR A 118 -6.51 -11.93 7.46
C TYR A 118 -5.55 -13.10 7.43
N TYR A 119 -4.27 -12.82 7.64
CA TYR A 119 -3.25 -13.85 7.89
C TYR A 119 -2.75 -13.71 9.33
N GLN A 120 -2.82 -14.82 10.06
CA GLN A 120 -2.11 -15.03 11.32
C GLN A 120 -1.10 -16.16 11.06
N ASN A 121 0.05 -16.15 11.75
CA ASN A 121 0.94 -17.30 11.65
C ASN A 121 0.27 -18.56 12.21
N ASN A 122 0.60 -19.71 11.62
CA ASN A 122 0.04 -21.01 11.99
C ASN A 122 0.88 -21.73 13.05
N GLU A 123 2.15 -21.36 13.20
CA GLU A 123 3.08 -21.95 14.17
C GLU A 123 2.92 -21.26 15.52
N GLU A 124 2.55 -22.02 16.55
CA GLU A 124 2.34 -21.49 17.89
C GLU A 124 3.67 -21.00 18.50
N GLY A 125 3.68 -19.78 19.06
CA GLY A 125 4.87 -19.14 19.61
C GLY A 125 5.52 -18.12 18.68
N ASP A 126 5.49 -18.34 17.37
CA ASP A 126 6.06 -17.43 16.36
C ASP A 126 5.02 -16.49 15.77
N ASP A 127 5.02 -15.24 16.22
CA ASP A 127 4.11 -14.20 15.72
C ASP A 127 4.68 -13.50 14.47
N LEU A 128 3.91 -12.56 13.90
CA LEU A 128 4.32 -11.79 12.72
C LEU A 128 5.17 -10.55 13.06
N ASP A 129 5.57 -10.40 14.33
CA ASP A 129 6.27 -9.21 14.84
C ASP A 129 7.75 -9.14 14.48
N ILE A 130 8.28 -10.23 13.92
CA ILE A 130 9.64 -10.29 13.37
C ILE A 130 9.79 -9.44 12.10
N PHE A 131 8.70 -9.27 11.32
CA PHE A 131 8.77 -8.62 10.03
C PHE A 131 8.76 -7.09 10.15
N ALA A 132 9.64 -6.47 9.37
CA ALA A 132 9.87 -5.03 9.45
C ALA A 132 10.05 -4.35 8.08
N LYS A 133 10.16 -5.12 7.01
CA LYS A 133 10.20 -4.66 5.62
C LYS A 133 9.01 -5.24 4.90
N PHE A 134 8.30 -4.40 4.15
CA PHE A 134 7.07 -4.75 3.43
C PHE A 134 7.14 -4.13 2.05
N GLU A 135 7.06 -4.97 1.01
CA GLU A 135 7.20 -4.55 -0.38
C GLU A 135 6.17 -5.28 -1.25
N VAL A 136 5.86 -4.70 -2.41
CA VAL A 136 4.99 -5.35 -3.39
C VAL A 136 5.72 -6.54 -3.98
N ALA A 137 5.07 -7.71 -3.98
CA ALA A 137 5.54 -8.91 -4.65
C ALA A 137 4.80 -9.04 -6.01
N PRO A 138 5.43 -8.73 -7.16
CA PRO A 138 4.74 -8.65 -8.44
C PRO A 138 4.20 -10.00 -8.92
N LYS A 139 2.94 -10.04 -9.35
CA LYS A 139 2.29 -11.26 -9.89
C LYS A 139 2.98 -11.90 -11.09
N THR A 140 3.77 -11.12 -11.83
CA THR A 140 4.48 -11.55 -13.03
C THR A 140 5.72 -12.38 -12.74
N ASN A 141 6.21 -12.37 -11.49
CA ASN A 141 7.41 -13.11 -11.11
C ASN A 141 7.11 -14.60 -10.92
N ILE A 142 8.16 -15.40 -11.03
CA ILE A 142 8.12 -16.82 -10.66
C ILE A 142 8.44 -16.92 -9.18
N TYR A 143 7.47 -17.44 -8.42
CA TYR A 143 7.67 -17.77 -7.01
C TYR A 143 7.86 -19.27 -6.87
N VAL A 144 8.76 -19.64 -5.96
CA VAL A 144 9.00 -21.03 -5.58
C VAL A 144 9.18 -21.01 -4.08
N ASP A 145 8.48 -21.91 -3.41
CA ASP A 145 8.64 -22.09 -1.97
C ASP A 145 10.05 -22.61 -1.66
N GLU A 146 10.58 -22.19 -0.51
CA GLU A 146 11.91 -22.52 0.00
C GLU A 146 12.18 -24.03 -0.07
N GLU A 147 11.16 -24.87 0.18
CA GLU A 147 11.29 -26.32 0.16
C GLU A 147 11.81 -26.90 -1.17
N TYR A 148 11.66 -26.17 -2.28
CA TYR A 148 12.17 -26.55 -3.61
C TYR A 148 13.34 -25.70 -4.10
N ARG A 149 13.81 -24.74 -3.29
CA ARG A 149 14.96 -23.89 -3.64
C ARG A 149 16.30 -24.47 -3.25
N PHE A 150 16.33 -25.51 -2.42
CA PHE A 150 17.57 -26.15 -1.99
C PHE A 150 17.74 -27.53 -2.65
N GLY A 151 18.89 -27.72 -3.31
CA GLY A 151 19.28 -29.03 -3.84
C GLY A 151 19.70 -30.01 -2.74
N GLU A 152 19.96 -31.27 -3.11
CA GLU A 152 20.35 -32.33 -2.15
C GLU A 152 21.59 -31.98 -1.31
N ASN A 153 22.48 -31.13 -1.84
CA ASN A 153 23.70 -30.69 -1.16
C ASN A 153 23.52 -29.39 -0.36
N GLY A 154 22.31 -28.82 -0.32
CA GLY A 154 22.02 -27.54 0.33
C GLY A 154 22.33 -26.30 -0.52
N ASP A 155 22.71 -26.48 -1.78
CA ASP A 155 22.92 -25.36 -2.71
C ASP A 155 21.60 -24.71 -3.11
N ILE A 156 21.58 -23.37 -3.22
CA ILE A 156 20.42 -22.62 -3.73
C ILE A 156 20.33 -22.84 -5.24
N LEU A 157 19.23 -23.43 -5.68
CA LEU A 157 18.92 -23.67 -7.09
C LEU A 157 18.50 -22.38 -7.78
N ALA A 158 19.06 -22.12 -8.96
CA ALA A 158 18.51 -21.12 -9.87
C ALA A 158 17.14 -21.57 -10.39
N ASN A 159 16.29 -20.61 -10.78
CA ASN A 159 14.93 -20.92 -11.24
C ASN A 159 14.94 -22.00 -12.34
N GLU A 160 15.83 -21.92 -13.32
CA GLU A 160 15.91 -22.85 -14.45
C GLU A 160 16.24 -24.30 -14.05
N GLN A 161 16.74 -24.52 -12.84
CA GLN A 161 17.06 -25.84 -12.29
C GLN A 161 15.90 -26.47 -11.52
N ILE A 162 14.89 -25.67 -11.18
CA ILE A 162 13.71 -26.11 -10.43
C ILE A 162 12.67 -26.64 -11.41
N ASP A 163 12.08 -27.80 -11.10
CA ASP A 163 11.00 -28.36 -11.92
C ASP A 163 9.84 -27.36 -12.01
N PRO A 164 9.43 -26.93 -13.23
CA PRO A 164 8.38 -25.92 -13.41
C PRO A 164 7.04 -26.24 -12.75
N LYS A 165 6.78 -27.50 -12.38
CA LYS A 165 5.58 -27.86 -11.59
C LYS A 165 5.55 -27.19 -10.21
N HIS A 166 6.70 -26.76 -9.69
CA HIS A 166 6.82 -26.06 -8.42
C HIS A 166 6.69 -24.53 -8.56
N TYR A 167 6.62 -24.02 -9.79
CA TYR A 167 6.41 -22.58 -10.01
C TYR A 167 4.99 -22.18 -9.58
N LEU A 168 4.94 -21.24 -8.65
CA LEU A 168 3.71 -20.62 -8.18
C LEU A 168 3.46 -19.34 -8.99
N LYS A 169 2.24 -19.22 -9.52
CA LYS A 169 1.75 -18.07 -10.27
C LYS A 169 0.45 -17.58 -9.65
N PHE A 170 0.30 -16.28 -9.53
CA PHE A 170 -0.83 -15.65 -8.84
C PHE A 170 -1.58 -14.70 -9.78
N LYS A 171 -2.87 -14.48 -9.48
CA LYS A 171 -3.73 -13.60 -10.27
C LYS A 171 -3.47 -12.12 -9.98
N GLY A 172 -3.22 -11.83 -8.71
CA GLY A 172 -2.87 -10.51 -8.19
C GLY A 172 -1.46 -10.47 -7.63
N ASP A 173 -1.00 -9.26 -7.37
CA ASP A 173 0.22 -8.99 -6.63
C ASP A 173 0.11 -9.53 -5.20
N GLY A 174 1.26 -9.71 -4.55
CA GLY A 174 1.35 -10.10 -3.16
C GLY A 174 2.09 -9.06 -2.34
N VAL A 175 2.41 -9.43 -1.10
CA VAL A 175 3.30 -8.66 -0.23
C VAL A 175 4.48 -9.53 0.13
N SER A 176 5.69 -9.10 -0.22
CA SER A 176 6.91 -9.66 0.31
C SER A 176 7.26 -8.99 1.62
N VAL A 177 7.65 -9.81 2.59
CA VAL A 177 8.07 -9.37 3.92
C VAL A 177 9.48 -9.85 4.21
N ASN A 178 10.20 -9.06 5.00
CA ASN A 178 11.50 -9.45 5.52
C ASN A 178 11.74 -8.81 6.90
N VAL A 179 12.69 -9.35 7.64
CA VAL A 179 13.22 -8.78 8.88
C VAL A 179 14.14 -7.57 8.58
N LEU A 180 14.55 -6.82 9.61
CA LEU A 180 15.46 -5.67 9.41
C LEU A 180 16.86 -6.09 8.94
N GLU A 181 17.41 -7.11 9.59
CA GLU A 181 18.74 -7.65 9.30
C GLU A 181 18.66 -8.67 8.16
N GLU A 182 19.70 -8.82 7.34
CA GLU A 182 19.67 -9.82 6.26
C GLU A 182 19.75 -11.23 6.86
N THR A 183 18.60 -11.86 7.06
CA THR A 183 18.47 -13.25 7.48
C THR A 183 17.63 -14.06 6.50
N CYS A 184 17.66 -15.39 6.68
CA CYS A 184 16.77 -16.34 6.00
C CYS A 184 15.44 -16.37 6.77
N ALA A 185 14.61 -15.35 6.55
CA ALA A 185 13.26 -15.25 7.09
C ALA A 185 12.36 -14.43 6.16
N ALA A 186 12.60 -14.50 4.85
CA ALA A 186 11.85 -13.74 3.86
C ALA A 186 10.61 -14.54 3.44
N SER A 187 9.46 -13.89 3.38
CA SER A 187 8.24 -14.56 2.91
C SER A 187 7.48 -13.69 1.94
N ALA A 188 6.59 -14.29 1.15
CA ALA A 188 5.62 -13.54 0.37
C ALA A 188 4.20 -14.08 0.59
N PHE A 189 3.22 -13.19 0.56
CA PHE A 189 1.81 -13.51 0.80
C PHE A 189 0.98 -13.16 -0.42
N PHE A 190 0.24 -14.13 -0.94
CA PHE A 190 -0.61 -14.00 -2.11
C PHE A 190 -2.02 -14.52 -1.85
N LEU A 191 -3.01 -14.00 -2.59
CA LEU A 191 -4.35 -14.56 -2.61
C LEU A 191 -4.43 -15.76 -3.56
N THR A 192 -4.91 -16.89 -3.07
CA THR A 192 -5.25 -18.07 -3.88
C THR A 192 -6.49 -18.74 -3.31
N ASP A 193 -7.46 -19.05 -4.17
CA ASP A 193 -8.71 -19.73 -3.78
C ASP A 193 -9.39 -19.08 -2.55
N ASP A 194 -9.48 -17.76 -2.56
CA ASP A 194 -10.03 -16.92 -1.48
C ASP A 194 -9.33 -17.12 -0.11
N LYS A 195 -8.06 -17.52 -0.12
CA LYS A 195 -7.20 -17.68 1.06
C LYS A 195 -5.84 -17.05 0.84
N ILE A 196 -5.23 -16.60 1.93
CA ILE A 196 -3.86 -16.10 1.89
C ILE A 196 -2.90 -17.30 1.94
N LYS A 197 -2.08 -17.43 0.90
CA LYS A 197 -0.96 -18.37 0.85
C LYS A 197 0.33 -17.62 1.20
N ARG A 198 1.00 -18.09 2.24
CA ARG A 198 2.40 -17.75 2.52
C ARG A 198 3.30 -18.62 1.64
N ILE A 199 4.35 -18.01 1.13
CA ILE A 199 5.47 -18.66 0.44
C ILE A 199 6.71 -18.31 1.24
N TYR A 200 7.49 -19.31 1.62
CA TYR A 200 8.81 -19.11 2.23
C TYR A 200 9.81 -18.87 1.10
N LEU A 201 10.62 -17.82 1.20
CA LEU A 201 11.62 -17.46 0.17
C LEU A 201 13.04 -17.76 0.64
N CYS A 202 13.20 -17.71 1.96
CA CYS A 202 14.29 -18.03 2.86
C CYS A 202 13.63 -17.93 4.27
#